data_AF-A0AAW9CSJ2-F1
#
_entry.id   AF-A0AAW9CSJ2-F1
#
_cell.length_a   1.000
_cell.length_b   1.000
_cell.length_c   1.000
_cell.angle_alpha   90.00
_cell.angle_beta   90.00
_cell.angle_gamma   90.00
#
_symmetry.space_group_name_H-M   'P 1'
#
loop_
_entity.id
_entity.type
_entity.pdbx_description
1 polymer ?
#
loop_
_entity_poly.entity_id
_entity_poly.type
_entity_poly.pdbx_seq_one_letter_code
_entity_poly.pdbx_strand_id
1 'polypeptide(L)'
;MPHALALDAGAPAPLGSRWDGGGVNFAVYSRHAARVELCLFDASGRQERARLTLPARTGDVWHGYLPGAAPGTVYGYRVHGCYAPHRGERFNPHKLLLDPCACALTGDFVWHDAVYGYRRDRGADDPNARDPRDSAPYVPKSRVVAPAVRGARPPKPGTPWRDTVIYELHVRGFTRRHPDVPAPLRGTVAGLGTRAAIAHLRELGVSAIELLPTAAFIDETELARRGRRNYWGYNPLAPCAPHPRYLAHDGDDEFAGTVDRLHEAGIEVIVDVVLNHTAERDARGPTLCLRGLDNASYYRLDPERPARYVDYTGCGNTLDLSRPAAIALALATLRHWACDIGVDGFRFDLATTMLRDADGRVGNEAPLVAAILADAELASLKLIAEPWDATLSGYRLGGFAPPFAEWNDRYRDGMRRFWRGDRGAAGECATRFAGSSDVFARAGRAPSASVNFVTAHDGFTLADLTSYAAPRGGGPGRRPADVTKSPCAAPTRARRTTRACGCDAGGCAHRCSARWRCRTARR
;
A
#
# COMPACT_ATOMS: atom_id res chain seq x y z
N MET A 1 46.08 -12.99 7.08
CA MET A 1 45.26 -11.93 7.72
C MET A 1 43.93 -11.88 6.98
N PRO A 2 42.75 -11.95 7.63
CA PRO A 2 41.52 -11.52 6.97
C PRO A 2 41.67 -10.04 6.62
N HIS A 3 41.38 -9.64 5.38
CA HIS A 3 41.34 -8.23 5.02
C HIS A 3 40.27 -7.53 5.88
N ALA A 4 40.61 -6.39 6.45
CA ALA A 4 39.63 -5.58 7.17
C ALA A 4 38.53 -5.16 6.19
N LEU A 5 37.27 -5.40 6.57
CA LEU A 5 36.11 -4.90 5.82
C LEU A 5 36.17 -3.37 5.80
N ALA A 6 36.40 -2.82 4.61
CA ALA A 6 36.48 -1.38 4.36
C ALA A 6 35.45 -1.01 3.29
N LEU A 7 34.98 0.24 3.34
CA LEU A 7 34.12 0.81 2.30
C LEU A 7 34.92 1.80 1.46
N ASP A 8 34.83 1.65 0.15
CA ASP A 8 35.23 2.68 -0.81
C ASP A 8 34.13 3.75 -0.90
N ALA A 9 34.43 4.88 -1.55
CA ALA A 9 33.49 6.00 -1.66
C ALA A 9 32.16 5.64 -2.34
N GLY A 10 32.16 4.74 -3.33
CA GLY A 10 30.96 4.40 -4.09
C GLY A 10 30.31 5.59 -4.80
N ALA A 11 29.01 5.49 -5.08
CA ALA A 11 28.22 6.48 -5.80
C ALA A 11 26.90 6.82 -5.07
N PRO A 12 26.42 8.08 -5.15
CA PRO A 12 25.17 8.53 -4.52
C PRO A 12 23.89 8.06 -5.23
N ALA A 13 23.99 7.31 -6.33
CA ALA A 13 22.86 6.83 -7.10
C ALA A 13 23.17 5.47 -7.76
N PRO A 14 22.15 4.60 -7.97
CA PRO A 14 20.78 4.71 -7.47
C PRO A 14 20.70 4.57 -5.94
N LEU A 15 19.60 5.03 -5.34
CA LEU A 15 19.32 4.79 -3.91
C LEU A 15 19.07 3.29 -3.64
N GLY A 16 19.34 2.86 -2.40
CA GLY A 16 19.27 1.48 -1.95
C GLY A 16 20.62 0.76 -2.01
N SER A 17 20.58 -0.56 -2.15
CA SER A 17 21.76 -1.39 -2.44
C SER A 17 21.73 -1.89 -3.89
N ARG A 18 22.87 -1.80 -4.58
CA ARG A 18 23.02 -2.25 -5.97
C ARG A 18 24.27 -3.08 -6.13
N TRP A 19 24.10 -4.35 -6.48
CA TRP A 19 25.19 -5.22 -6.90
C TRP A 19 25.54 -4.98 -8.38
N ASP A 20 26.83 -4.99 -8.70
CA ASP A 20 27.39 -4.72 -10.03
C ASP A 20 28.25 -5.86 -10.60
N GLY A 21 28.43 -6.95 -9.84
CA GLY A 21 29.32 -8.07 -10.18
C GLY A 21 30.63 -8.09 -9.38
N GLY A 22 31.16 -6.92 -9.01
CA GLY A 22 32.39 -6.77 -8.21
C GLY A 22 32.15 -6.51 -6.72
N GLY A 23 30.98 -6.00 -6.37
CA GLY A 23 30.64 -5.60 -5.00
C GLY A 23 29.24 -5.00 -4.92
N VAL A 24 28.94 -4.31 -3.82
CA VAL A 24 27.65 -3.65 -3.60
C VAL A 24 27.84 -2.17 -3.29
N ASN A 25 27.22 -1.32 -4.10
CA ASN A 25 27.05 0.10 -3.78
C ASN A 25 25.85 0.29 -2.85
N PHE A 26 26.03 1.01 -1.76
CA PHE A 26 24.98 1.43 -0.83
C PHE A 26 24.82 2.95 -0.92
N ALA A 27 23.59 3.43 -1.11
CA ALA A 27 23.28 4.85 -1.12
C ALA A 27 21.94 5.14 -0.42
N VAL A 28 21.95 6.01 0.59
CA VAL A 28 20.78 6.32 1.41
C VAL A 28 20.65 7.81 1.69
N TYR A 29 19.44 8.35 1.49
CA TYR A 29 19.17 9.76 1.76
C TYR A 29 19.08 10.02 3.28
N SER A 30 19.82 11.01 3.77
CA SER A 30 19.54 11.67 5.05
C SER A 30 20.22 13.03 5.10
N ARG A 31 19.40 14.10 5.10
CA ARG A 31 19.87 15.48 5.15
C ARG A 31 20.40 15.84 6.53
N HIS A 32 19.67 15.44 7.58
CA HIS A 32 19.93 15.86 8.96
C HIS A 32 20.77 14.87 9.77
N ALA A 33 21.20 13.74 9.20
CA ALA A 33 22.16 12.85 9.86
C ALA A 33 23.53 13.53 10.04
N ALA A 34 24.20 13.19 11.14
CA ALA A 34 25.60 13.49 11.42
C ALA A 34 26.54 12.33 11.06
N ARG A 35 26.05 11.08 11.07
CA ARG A 35 26.78 9.88 10.61
C ARG A 35 25.79 8.77 10.25
N VAL A 36 26.08 8.03 9.18
CA VAL A 36 25.37 6.79 8.82
C VAL A 36 26.32 5.60 8.92
N GLU A 37 25.89 4.55 9.61
CA GLU A 37 26.62 3.29 9.80
C GLU A 37 25.87 2.14 9.11
N LEU A 38 26.51 1.54 8.10
CA LEU A 38 26.11 0.27 7.49
C LEU A 38 26.42 -0.86 8.48
N CYS A 39 25.38 -1.58 8.92
CA CYS A 39 25.48 -2.74 9.80
C CYS A 39 25.30 -4.00 8.97
N LEU A 40 26.33 -4.83 8.88
CA LEU A 40 26.31 -6.11 8.14
C LEU A 40 25.97 -7.25 9.09
N PHE A 41 25.18 -8.22 8.62
CA PHE A 41 24.74 -9.38 9.39
C PHE A 41 25.14 -10.70 8.72
N ASP A 42 25.03 -11.82 9.44
CA ASP A 42 24.98 -13.12 8.78
C ASP A 42 23.72 -13.31 7.91
N ALA A 43 23.75 -14.34 7.06
CA ALA A 43 22.64 -14.69 6.17
C ALA A 43 21.30 -14.96 6.90
N SER A 44 21.30 -15.22 8.21
CA SER A 44 20.07 -15.38 8.99
C SER A 44 19.53 -14.06 9.55
N GLY A 45 20.28 -12.96 9.42
CA GLY A 45 19.96 -11.66 10.01
C GLY A 45 20.02 -11.64 11.54
N ARG A 46 20.73 -12.58 12.18
CA ARG A 46 20.72 -12.72 13.66
C ARG A 46 21.94 -12.13 14.34
N GLN A 47 23.15 -12.31 13.79
CA GLN A 47 24.38 -11.74 14.37
C GLN A 47 24.88 -10.58 13.51
N GLU A 48 25.07 -9.41 14.12
CA GLU A 48 25.79 -8.27 13.52
C GLU A 48 27.27 -8.68 13.40
N ARG A 49 27.81 -8.68 12.18
CA ARG A 49 29.18 -9.13 11.84
C ARG A 49 30.16 -7.97 11.79
N ALA A 50 29.73 -6.83 11.29
CA ALA A 50 30.53 -5.63 11.15
C ALA A 50 29.65 -4.39 11.13
N ARG A 51 30.23 -3.25 11.50
CA ARG A 51 29.61 -1.93 11.41
C ARG A 51 30.58 -0.95 10.80
N LEU A 52 30.21 -0.38 9.67
CA LEU A 52 31.08 0.44 8.81
C LEU A 52 30.42 1.81 8.61
N THR A 53 31.14 2.90 8.88
CA THR A 53 30.65 4.25 8.58
C THR A 53 30.64 4.44 7.06
N LEU A 54 29.53 4.93 6.49
CA LEU A 54 29.50 5.30 5.07
C LEU A 54 30.50 6.46 4.84
N PRO A 55 31.53 6.27 4.00
CA PRO A 55 32.68 7.19 3.95
C PRO A 55 32.40 8.49 3.19
N ALA A 56 31.38 8.52 2.33
CA ALA A 56 31.10 9.65 1.45
C ALA A 56 29.65 10.15 1.57
N ARG A 57 29.47 11.44 1.26
CA ARG A 57 28.17 12.10 1.16
C ARG A 57 28.19 13.07 0.00
N THR A 58 27.25 12.92 -0.94
CA THR A 58 27.05 13.86 -2.05
C THR A 58 25.67 14.48 -1.92
N GLY A 59 25.61 15.80 -1.70
CA GLY A 59 24.37 16.48 -1.31
C GLY A 59 23.82 15.90 -0.01
N ASP A 60 22.59 15.38 -0.04
CA ASP A 60 21.92 14.75 1.10
C ASP A 60 21.92 13.20 1.05
N VAL A 61 22.67 12.61 0.13
CA VAL A 61 22.82 11.15 0.03
C VAL A 61 24.16 10.70 0.61
N TRP A 62 24.11 9.80 1.58
CA TRP A 62 25.27 9.09 2.13
C TRP A 62 25.51 7.83 1.32
N HIS A 63 26.77 7.53 0.99
CA HIS A 63 27.10 6.38 0.16
C HIS A 63 28.45 5.74 0.50
N GLY A 64 28.59 4.49 0.07
CA GLY A 64 29.80 3.69 0.17
C GLY A 64 29.68 2.42 -0.66
N TYR A 65 30.81 1.89 -1.10
CA TYR A 65 30.87 0.65 -1.87
C TYR A 65 31.61 -0.43 -1.08
N LEU A 66 31.09 -1.65 -1.09
CA LEU A 66 31.69 -2.80 -0.41
C LEU A 66 32.18 -3.82 -1.46
N PRO A 67 33.50 -3.85 -1.76
CA PRO A 67 34.07 -4.84 -2.66
C PRO A 67 33.84 -6.27 -2.19
N GLY A 68 33.56 -7.18 -3.13
CA GLY A 68 33.33 -8.60 -2.86
C GLY A 68 31.99 -8.94 -2.19
N ALA A 69 31.16 -7.95 -1.84
CA ALA A 69 29.79 -8.22 -1.41
C ALA A 69 28.93 -8.72 -2.58
N ALA A 70 27.97 -9.59 -2.27
CA ALA A 70 27.17 -10.31 -3.26
C ALA A 70 25.66 -10.26 -2.91
N PRO A 71 24.76 -10.64 -3.86
CA PRO A 71 23.36 -10.92 -3.54
C PRO A 71 23.25 -11.89 -2.36
N GLY A 72 22.26 -11.69 -1.51
CA GLY A 72 22.14 -12.36 -0.21
C GLY A 72 22.87 -11.68 0.95
N THR A 73 23.66 -10.62 0.71
CA THR A 73 24.23 -9.80 1.80
C THR A 73 23.11 -9.17 2.63
N VAL A 74 23.09 -9.44 3.94
CA VAL A 74 22.06 -8.95 4.87
C VAL A 74 22.58 -7.74 5.64
N TYR A 75 21.82 -6.65 5.67
CA TYR A 75 22.25 -5.38 6.22
C TYR A 75 21.12 -4.54 6.83
N GLY A 76 21.51 -3.46 7.51
CA GLY A 76 20.63 -2.36 7.90
C GLY A 76 21.47 -1.12 8.23
N TYR A 77 20.83 -0.02 8.63
CA TYR A 77 21.51 1.22 9.00
C TYR A 77 21.33 1.57 10.48
N ARG A 78 22.35 2.19 11.06
CA ARG A 78 22.23 2.97 12.31
C ARG A 78 22.60 4.40 11.99
N VAL A 79 21.74 5.34 12.37
CA VAL A 79 21.89 6.75 11.99
C VAL A 79 22.00 7.63 13.22
N HIS A 80 23.05 8.44 13.24
CA HIS A 80 23.39 9.37 14.29
C HIS A 80 22.96 10.77 13.88
N GLY A 81 22.44 11.53 14.84
CA GLY A 81 21.96 12.89 14.63
C GLY A 81 21.34 13.43 15.91
N CYS A 82 20.69 14.58 15.83
CA CYS A 82 20.04 15.19 16.99
C CYS A 82 18.78 14.41 17.42
N TYR A 83 18.60 14.23 18.72
CA TYR A 83 17.34 13.74 19.29
C TYR A 83 16.66 14.91 20.02
N ALA A 84 15.88 15.68 19.27
CA ALA A 84 15.07 16.79 19.78
C ALA A 84 13.62 16.63 19.27
N PRO A 85 12.82 15.74 19.88
CA PRO A 85 11.47 15.44 19.40
C PRO A 85 10.54 16.66 19.31
N HIS A 86 10.73 17.68 20.17
CA HIS A 86 10.02 18.96 20.10
C HIS A 86 10.28 19.73 18.79
N ARG A 87 11.46 19.56 18.17
CA ARG A 87 11.85 20.08 16.85
C ARG A 87 11.62 19.07 15.71
N GLY A 88 11.00 17.93 15.98
CA GLY A 88 10.77 16.86 15.00
C GLY A 88 12.00 16.00 14.68
N GLU A 89 13.15 16.26 15.32
CA GLU A 89 14.39 15.51 15.14
C GLU A 89 14.37 14.25 16.04
N ARG A 90 14.45 13.06 15.44
CA ARG A 90 14.18 11.77 16.13
C ARG A 90 15.30 10.72 15.97
N PHE A 91 16.52 11.16 15.68
CA PHE A 91 17.65 10.26 15.44
C PHE A 91 18.02 9.41 16.67
N ASN A 92 18.01 8.09 16.52
CA ASN A 92 18.39 7.17 17.58
C ASN A 92 19.21 5.99 17.03
N PRO A 93 20.56 6.00 17.14
CA PRO A 93 21.42 4.96 16.57
C PRO A 93 21.32 3.60 17.31
N HIS A 94 20.66 3.55 18.47
CA HIS A 94 20.32 2.29 19.12
C HIS A 94 19.24 1.52 18.34
N LYS A 95 18.51 2.18 17.43
CA LYS A 95 17.53 1.54 16.58
C LYS A 95 18.20 1.17 15.25
N LEU A 96 18.22 -0.13 14.94
CA LEU A 96 18.54 -0.62 13.62
C LEU A 96 17.37 -0.28 12.69
N LEU A 97 17.70 0.31 11.55
CA LEU A 97 16.76 0.79 10.54
C LEU A 97 16.90 -0.03 9.27
N LEU A 98 15.78 -0.24 8.59
CA LEU A 98 15.78 -0.75 7.22
C LEU A 98 16.32 0.28 6.24
N ASP A 99 16.92 -0.19 5.15
CA ASP A 99 17.06 0.60 3.94
C ASP A 99 15.67 0.81 3.32
N PRO A 100 15.24 2.07 3.07
CA PRO A 100 13.90 2.35 2.57
C PRO A 100 13.70 1.89 1.12
N CYS A 101 14.79 1.67 0.38
CA CYS A 101 14.80 1.15 -0.98
C CYS A 101 15.18 -0.35 -1.04
N ALA A 102 15.12 -1.08 0.08
CA ALA A 102 15.37 -2.52 0.10
C ALA A 102 14.34 -3.29 -0.76
N CYS A 103 14.84 -4.08 -1.72
CA CYS A 103 14.00 -4.92 -2.59
C CYS A 103 13.72 -6.32 -2.01
N ALA A 104 14.43 -6.72 -0.95
CA ALA A 104 14.14 -7.93 -0.18
C ALA A 104 14.43 -7.70 1.32
N LEU A 105 13.78 -8.51 2.17
CA LEU A 105 13.95 -8.51 3.62
C LEU A 105 14.37 -9.90 4.13
N THR A 106 14.99 -9.94 5.31
CA THR A 106 15.38 -11.18 5.99
C THR A 106 15.07 -11.11 7.48
N GLY A 107 14.47 -12.19 8.00
CA GLY A 107 13.99 -12.29 9.38
C GLY A 107 12.58 -11.72 9.58
N ASP A 108 11.99 -12.04 10.73
CA ASP A 108 10.66 -11.58 11.13
C ASP A 108 10.70 -10.26 11.92
N PHE A 109 9.61 -9.50 11.86
CA PHE A 109 9.34 -8.40 12.77
C PHE A 109 8.68 -8.90 14.06
N VAL A 110 9.21 -8.48 15.21
CA VAL A 110 8.72 -8.85 16.54
C VAL A 110 8.39 -7.58 17.34
N TRP A 111 7.15 -7.48 17.81
CA TRP A 111 6.74 -6.37 18.69
C TRP A 111 7.47 -6.45 20.04
N HIS A 112 8.35 -5.49 20.30
CA HIS A 112 9.09 -5.35 21.56
C HIS A 112 9.35 -3.88 21.87
N ASP A 113 9.39 -3.48 23.15
CA ASP A 113 9.54 -2.06 23.52
C ASP A 113 10.85 -1.44 23.01
N ALA A 114 11.88 -2.25 22.70
CA ALA A 114 13.11 -1.76 22.10
C ALA A 114 12.95 -1.21 20.66
N VAL A 115 11.88 -1.54 19.92
CA VAL A 115 11.66 -0.97 18.57
C VAL A 115 11.15 0.47 18.58
N TYR A 116 10.88 1.05 19.75
CA TYR A 116 10.49 2.44 19.90
C TYR A 116 11.72 3.31 20.14
N GLY A 117 11.85 4.43 19.42
CA GLY A 117 12.95 5.39 19.56
C GLY A 117 12.97 6.13 20.90
N TYR A 118 11.86 6.09 21.66
CA TYR A 118 11.62 6.83 22.89
C TYR A 118 11.31 5.88 24.05
N ARG A 119 11.50 6.33 25.30
CA ARG A 119 11.31 5.48 26.48
C ARG A 119 9.84 5.16 26.70
N ARG A 120 9.53 3.86 26.70
CA ARG A 120 8.22 3.33 27.07
C ARG A 120 8.30 2.71 28.46
N ASP A 121 7.48 3.25 29.37
CA ASP A 121 7.24 2.74 30.72
C ASP A 121 5.73 2.66 30.96
N ARG A 122 5.28 1.74 31.82
CA ARG A 122 3.91 1.21 31.88
C ARG A 122 2.86 2.26 32.30
N GLY A 123 2.46 3.11 31.35
CA GLY A 123 1.55 4.24 31.56
C GLY A 123 2.24 5.61 31.61
N ALA A 124 3.57 5.66 31.53
CA ALA A 124 4.41 6.86 31.60
C ALA A 124 5.40 6.93 30.43
N ASP A 125 4.93 6.63 29.21
CA ASP A 125 5.67 6.79 27.95
C ASP A 125 6.21 8.24 27.82
N ASP A 126 7.54 8.41 27.79
CA ASP A 126 8.20 9.70 27.61
C ASP A 126 8.74 9.83 26.17
N PRO A 127 8.02 10.54 25.27
CA PRO A 127 8.45 10.73 23.89
C PRO A 127 9.68 11.63 23.75
N ASN A 128 10.11 12.33 24.80
CA ASN A 128 11.27 13.22 24.82
C ASN A 128 12.55 12.52 25.31
N ALA A 129 12.44 11.42 26.05
CA ALA A 129 13.60 10.62 26.46
C ALA A 129 13.96 9.57 25.41
N ARG A 130 15.19 9.63 24.90
CA ARG A 130 15.74 8.64 23.95
C ARG A 130 15.87 7.27 24.62
N ASP A 131 15.41 6.23 23.94
CA ASP A 131 15.54 4.84 24.42
C ASP A 131 16.88 4.21 23.97
N PRO A 132 17.72 3.70 24.90
CA PRO A 132 19.05 3.18 24.56
C PRO A 132 19.08 1.69 24.18
N ARG A 133 17.94 0.97 24.21
CA ARG A 133 17.90 -0.47 23.95
C ARG A 133 18.11 -0.75 22.46
N ASP A 134 18.88 -1.79 22.12
CA ASP A 134 19.06 -2.19 20.73
C ASP A 134 17.77 -2.81 20.15
N SER A 135 17.34 -2.33 18.97
CA SER A 135 16.20 -2.91 18.25
C SER A 135 16.58 -4.06 17.31
N ALA A 136 17.87 -4.25 17.00
CA ALA A 136 18.33 -5.21 15.99
C ALA A 136 17.77 -6.65 16.13
N PRO A 137 17.58 -7.23 17.33
CA PRO A 137 16.99 -8.58 17.47
C PRO A 137 15.52 -8.68 17.07
N TYR A 138 14.81 -7.55 16.96
CA TYR A 138 13.34 -7.49 16.85
C TYR A 138 12.83 -6.97 15.50
N VAL A 139 13.73 -6.49 14.65
CA VAL A 139 13.41 -5.97 13.31
C VAL A 139 13.95 -6.91 12.22
N PRO A 140 13.26 -7.00 11.05
CA PRO A 140 13.84 -7.58 9.86
C PRO A 140 15.05 -6.75 9.40
N LYS A 141 15.82 -7.29 8.46
CA LYS A 141 16.98 -6.65 7.85
C LYS A 141 16.76 -6.54 6.34
N SER A 142 17.37 -5.55 5.73
CA SER A 142 17.42 -5.42 4.28
C SER A 142 18.34 -6.51 3.71
N ARG A 143 18.01 -7.05 2.53
CA ARG A 143 18.84 -8.01 1.81
C ARG A 143 19.16 -7.46 0.42
N VAL A 144 20.43 -7.53 0.04
CA VAL A 144 20.88 -7.22 -1.33
C VAL A 144 20.35 -8.30 -2.27
N VAL A 145 19.66 -7.89 -3.33
CA VAL A 145 19.11 -8.79 -4.37
C VAL A 145 20.01 -8.83 -5.60
N ALA A 146 19.85 -9.86 -6.44
CA ALA A 146 20.44 -9.86 -7.77
C ALA A 146 19.71 -8.85 -8.69
N PRO A 147 20.41 -8.19 -9.63
CA PRO A 147 19.78 -7.34 -10.65
C PRO A 147 18.78 -8.12 -11.51
N ALA A 148 17.64 -7.51 -11.81
CA ALA A 148 16.61 -8.12 -12.67
C ALA A 148 17.12 -8.33 -14.11
N VAL A 149 16.91 -9.54 -14.65
CA VAL A 149 17.29 -9.91 -16.02
C VAL A 149 16.23 -9.43 -17.01
N ARG A 150 16.26 -8.14 -17.36
CA ARG A 150 15.21 -7.49 -18.17
C ARG A 150 15.08 -8.03 -19.61
N GLY A 151 16.18 -8.47 -20.23
CA GLY A 151 16.22 -8.82 -21.66
C GLY A 151 15.58 -10.16 -22.06
N ALA A 152 15.14 -10.98 -21.11
CA ALA A 152 14.58 -12.31 -21.36
C ALA A 152 13.06 -12.40 -21.09
N ARG A 153 12.41 -11.27 -20.81
CA ARG A 153 11.01 -11.22 -20.35
C ARG A 153 10.02 -11.17 -21.51
N PRO A 154 8.80 -11.72 -21.35
CA PRO A 154 7.72 -11.53 -22.31
C PRO A 154 7.35 -10.04 -22.42
N PRO A 155 6.79 -9.61 -23.57
CA PRO A 155 6.27 -8.25 -23.72
C PRO A 155 5.05 -8.02 -22.81
N LYS A 156 4.94 -6.82 -22.24
CA LYS A 156 3.74 -6.38 -21.50
C LYS A 156 2.50 -6.47 -22.41
N PRO A 157 1.34 -7.02 -21.96
CA PRO A 157 0.18 -7.24 -22.81
C PRO A 157 -0.39 -5.96 -23.45
N GLY A 158 -0.32 -4.82 -22.76
CA GLY A 158 -0.69 -3.51 -23.32
C GLY A 158 -2.18 -3.39 -23.69
N THR A 159 -3.08 -3.98 -22.89
CA THR A 159 -4.52 -3.95 -23.15
C THR A 159 -5.02 -2.49 -23.18
N PRO A 160 -5.71 -2.04 -24.25
CA PRO A 160 -6.26 -0.69 -24.30
C PRO A 160 -7.27 -0.44 -23.17
N TRP A 161 -7.29 0.77 -22.63
CA TRP A 161 -8.20 1.17 -21.55
C TRP A 161 -9.70 0.90 -21.81
N ARG A 162 -10.14 0.98 -23.07
CA ARG A 162 -11.53 0.68 -23.49
C ARG A 162 -11.87 -0.82 -23.46
N ASP A 163 -10.85 -1.67 -23.53
CA ASP A 163 -10.94 -3.13 -23.60
C ASP A 163 -10.51 -3.77 -22.25
N THR A 164 -10.24 -2.93 -21.23
CA THR A 164 -9.71 -3.35 -19.93
C THR A 164 -10.82 -3.80 -18.97
N VAL A 165 -10.71 -5.01 -18.43
CA VAL A 165 -11.54 -5.54 -17.34
C VAL A 165 -10.64 -5.88 -16.16
N ILE A 166 -10.77 -5.10 -15.08
CA ILE A 166 -9.95 -5.21 -13.86
C ILE A 166 -10.58 -6.21 -12.89
N TYR A 167 -9.77 -7.10 -12.35
CA TYR A 167 -10.15 -8.05 -11.30
C TYR A 167 -9.32 -7.81 -10.03
N GLU A 168 -9.89 -7.09 -9.07
CA GLU A 168 -9.32 -6.89 -7.75
C GLU A 168 -9.22 -8.25 -7.01
N LEU A 169 -8.00 -8.63 -6.60
CA LEU A 169 -7.78 -9.86 -5.85
C LEU A 169 -6.74 -9.68 -4.74
N HIS A 170 -6.91 -10.49 -3.70
CA HIS A 170 -5.92 -10.62 -2.64
C HIS A 170 -5.06 -11.87 -2.90
N VAL A 171 -3.73 -11.69 -3.06
CA VAL A 171 -2.75 -12.76 -3.35
C VAL A 171 -3.01 -14.02 -2.52
N ARG A 172 -3.02 -13.85 -1.17
CA ARG A 172 -3.33 -14.94 -0.25
C ARG A 172 -4.74 -15.51 -0.43
N GLY A 173 -5.77 -14.68 -0.43
CA GLY A 173 -7.17 -15.13 -0.45
C GLY A 173 -7.52 -15.97 -1.68
N PHE A 174 -7.06 -15.54 -2.85
CA PHE A 174 -7.45 -16.10 -4.16
C PHE A 174 -7.11 -17.60 -4.29
N THR A 175 -5.88 -18.01 -3.99
CA THR A 175 -5.46 -19.42 -4.14
C THR A 175 -5.45 -20.25 -2.85
N ARG A 176 -5.68 -19.66 -1.66
CA ARG A 176 -5.53 -20.38 -0.37
C ARG A 176 -6.34 -21.66 -0.25
N ARG A 177 -7.53 -21.71 -0.88
CA ARG A 177 -8.44 -22.85 -0.87
C ARG A 177 -8.64 -23.51 -2.24
N HIS A 178 -7.89 -23.10 -3.25
CA HIS A 178 -8.04 -23.64 -4.60
C HIS A 178 -7.53 -25.10 -4.64
N PRO A 179 -8.35 -26.10 -5.01
CA PRO A 179 -7.94 -27.50 -4.96
C PRO A 179 -6.79 -27.80 -5.92
N ASP A 180 -6.86 -27.29 -7.15
CA ASP A 180 -5.88 -27.61 -8.21
C ASP A 180 -4.58 -26.79 -8.15
N VAL A 181 -4.46 -25.86 -7.20
CA VAL A 181 -3.18 -25.18 -6.90
C VAL A 181 -2.39 -26.08 -5.95
N PRO A 182 -1.11 -26.42 -6.24
CA PRO A 182 -0.28 -27.24 -5.37
C PRO A 182 -0.20 -26.66 -3.95
N ALA A 183 -0.32 -27.52 -2.93
CA ALA A 183 -0.48 -27.07 -1.54
C ALA A 183 0.59 -26.07 -1.03
N PRO A 184 1.89 -26.19 -1.37
CA PRO A 184 2.91 -25.21 -0.99
C PRO A 184 2.68 -23.81 -1.57
N LEU A 185 2.07 -23.73 -2.77
CA LEU A 185 1.85 -22.47 -3.50
C LEU A 185 0.52 -21.78 -3.11
N ARG A 186 -0.32 -22.40 -2.27
CA ARG A 186 -1.67 -21.89 -1.94
C ARG A 186 -1.65 -20.64 -1.07
N GLY A 187 -2.02 -19.53 -1.70
CA GLY A 187 -2.04 -18.19 -1.12
C GLY A 187 -0.70 -17.47 -1.19
N THR A 188 0.10 -17.78 -2.23
CA THR A 188 1.39 -17.15 -2.55
C THR A 188 1.34 -16.49 -3.93
N VAL A 189 2.34 -15.67 -4.25
CA VAL A 189 2.50 -15.05 -5.57
C VAL A 189 2.72 -16.13 -6.62
N ALA A 190 3.63 -17.08 -6.41
CA ALA A 190 3.79 -18.25 -7.28
C ALA A 190 2.49 -19.02 -7.55
N GLY A 191 1.56 -19.04 -6.58
CA GLY A 191 0.22 -19.61 -6.74
C GLY A 191 -0.61 -18.97 -7.85
N LEU A 192 -0.46 -17.66 -8.07
CA LEU A 192 -1.14 -16.91 -9.14
C LEU A 192 -0.65 -17.32 -10.53
N GLY A 193 0.65 -17.63 -10.66
CA GLY A 193 1.28 -18.06 -11.90
C GLY A 193 1.05 -19.54 -12.24
N THR A 194 0.20 -20.26 -11.49
CA THR A 194 -0.11 -21.67 -11.78
C THR A 194 -1.13 -21.80 -12.91
N ARG A 195 -1.05 -22.90 -13.68
CA ARG A 195 -1.99 -23.19 -14.78
C ARG A 195 -3.46 -23.13 -14.34
N ALA A 196 -3.79 -23.57 -13.12
CA ALA A 196 -5.15 -23.53 -12.60
C ALA A 196 -5.65 -22.08 -12.38
N ALA A 197 -4.83 -21.24 -11.72
CA ALA A 197 -5.16 -19.84 -11.49
C ALA A 197 -5.27 -19.05 -12.80
N ILE A 198 -4.32 -19.22 -13.72
CA ILE A 198 -4.33 -18.57 -15.04
C ILE A 198 -5.54 -19.03 -15.87
N ALA A 199 -5.85 -20.33 -15.89
CA ALA A 199 -7.01 -20.84 -16.63
C ALA A 199 -8.32 -20.23 -16.11
N HIS A 200 -8.49 -20.11 -14.78
CA HIS A 200 -9.66 -19.47 -14.19
C HIS A 200 -9.79 -17.99 -14.56
N LEU A 201 -8.69 -17.22 -14.51
CA LEU A 201 -8.70 -15.80 -14.91
C LEU A 201 -9.05 -15.63 -16.40
N ARG A 202 -8.52 -16.51 -17.28
CA ARG A 202 -8.85 -16.49 -18.71
C ARG A 202 -10.29 -16.91 -19.00
N GLU A 203 -10.84 -17.88 -18.27
CA GLU A 203 -12.24 -18.30 -18.37
C GLU A 203 -13.19 -17.18 -17.90
N LEU A 204 -12.81 -16.44 -16.85
CA LEU A 204 -13.55 -15.27 -16.37
C LEU A 204 -13.52 -14.08 -17.35
N GLY A 205 -12.57 -14.08 -18.30
CA GLY A 205 -12.45 -13.05 -19.34
C GLY A 205 -11.86 -11.72 -18.86
N VAL A 206 -11.06 -11.73 -17.79
CA VAL A 206 -10.43 -10.52 -17.24
C VAL A 206 -9.12 -10.22 -17.97
N SER A 207 -8.81 -8.95 -18.20
CA SER A 207 -7.59 -8.52 -18.91
C SER A 207 -6.48 -8.06 -17.96
N ALA A 208 -6.84 -7.63 -16.75
CA ALA A 208 -5.92 -7.13 -15.75
C ALA A 208 -6.33 -7.64 -14.36
N ILE A 209 -5.36 -8.06 -13.55
CA ILE A 209 -5.58 -8.26 -12.11
C ILE A 209 -5.07 -7.05 -11.34
N GLU A 210 -5.82 -6.61 -10.33
CA GLU A 210 -5.38 -5.57 -9.39
C GLU A 210 -5.09 -6.25 -8.05
N LEU A 211 -3.80 -6.31 -7.68
CA LEU A 211 -3.36 -6.96 -6.45
C LEU A 211 -3.47 -5.98 -5.28
N LEU A 212 -4.21 -6.36 -4.23
CA LEU A 212 -4.14 -5.71 -2.92
C LEU A 212 -2.68 -5.65 -2.41
N PRO A 213 -2.33 -4.68 -1.54
CA PRO A 213 -0.96 -4.31 -1.21
C PRO A 213 0.02 -5.47 -1.05
N THR A 214 0.96 -5.55 -1.98
CA THR A 214 1.96 -6.62 -2.08
C THR A 214 3.33 -6.24 -1.53
N ALA A 215 3.60 -4.95 -1.29
CA ALA A 215 4.81 -4.48 -0.64
C ALA A 215 4.87 -4.90 0.84
N ALA A 216 6.07 -4.99 1.41
CA ALA A 216 6.28 -5.54 2.74
C ALA A 216 5.70 -4.63 3.85
N PHE A 217 4.58 -5.06 4.43
CA PHE A 217 3.90 -4.45 5.58
C PHE A 217 4.12 -5.23 6.90
N ILE A 218 3.73 -4.63 8.02
CA ILE A 218 3.67 -5.28 9.34
C ILE A 218 2.27 -5.23 9.95
N ASP A 219 1.95 -6.19 10.84
CA ASP A 219 0.72 -6.19 11.62
C ASP A 219 0.77 -5.09 12.68
N GLU A 220 -0.24 -4.22 12.75
CA GLU A 220 -0.17 -3.08 13.67
C GLU A 220 -0.35 -3.51 15.12
N THR A 221 0.20 -2.72 16.05
CA THR A 221 0.33 -3.09 17.46
C THR A 221 -0.97 -3.57 18.10
N GLU A 222 -2.11 -2.95 17.75
CA GLU A 222 -3.42 -3.31 18.29
C GLU A 222 -4.04 -4.57 17.65
N LEU A 223 -3.66 -4.94 16.43
CA LEU A 223 -4.01 -6.25 15.86
C LEU A 223 -3.13 -7.33 16.49
N ALA A 224 -1.81 -7.10 16.54
CA ALA A 224 -0.84 -8.05 17.08
C ALA A 224 -1.12 -8.39 18.56
N ARG A 225 -1.41 -7.38 19.40
CA ARG A 225 -1.84 -7.58 20.81
C ARG A 225 -3.08 -8.45 20.97
N ARG A 226 -3.92 -8.54 19.93
CA ARG A 226 -5.16 -9.35 19.91
C ARG A 226 -4.96 -10.70 19.19
N GLY A 227 -3.72 -11.09 18.89
CA GLY A 227 -3.42 -12.30 18.11
C GLY A 227 -3.93 -12.25 16.66
N ARG A 228 -4.23 -11.05 16.15
CA ARG A 228 -4.72 -10.82 14.78
C ARG A 228 -3.58 -10.32 13.91
N ARG A 229 -3.74 -10.51 12.61
CA ARG A 229 -2.82 -10.03 11.57
C ARG A 229 -3.51 -9.00 10.71
N ASN A 230 -2.74 -8.07 10.13
CA ASN A 230 -3.22 -7.29 9.00
C ASN A 230 -3.38 -8.26 7.83
N TYR A 231 -4.58 -8.28 7.23
CA TYR A 231 -4.88 -9.13 6.10
C TYR A 231 -4.56 -8.38 4.81
N TRP A 232 -5.20 -7.24 4.59
CA TRP A 232 -5.13 -6.46 3.35
C TRP A 232 -3.75 -5.88 3.02
N GLY A 233 -2.97 -5.48 4.04
CA GLY A 233 -1.59 -5.00 3.84
C GLY A 233 -1.40 -3.48 3.74
N TYR A 234 -2.46 -2.66 3.89
CA TYR A 234 -2.39 -1.18 3.92
C TYR A 234 -1.68 -0.65 5.19
N ASN A 235 -0.41 -0.99 5.39
CA ASN A 235 0.46 -0.51 6.46
C ASN A 235 1.95 -0.77 6.10
N PRO A 236 2.49 -0.18 5.02
CA PRO A 236 3.77 -0.55 4.43
C PRO A 236 4.97 -0.20 5.35
N LEU A 237 6.00 -1.04 5.31
CA LEU A 237 7.27 -0.86 6.02
C LEU A 237 8.46 -0.72 5.05
N ALA A 238 8.53 -1.56 4.01
CA ALA A 238 9.52 -1.46 2.94
C ALA A 238 8.81 -1.51 1.57
N PRO A 239 8.65 -0.35 0.89
CA PRO A 239 7.75 -0.24 -0.26
C PRO A 239 8.27 -0.95 -1.53
N CYS A 240 9.59 -1.13 -1.67
CA CYS A 240 10.18 -1.87 -2.79
C CYS A 240 10.16 -3.40 -2.60
N ALA A 241 10.15 -3.90 -1.36
CA ALA A 241 10.23 -5.34 -1.10
C ALA A 241 8.86 -6.02 -1.20
N PRO A 242 8.72 -7.15 -1.92
CA PRO A 242 7.53 -8.00 -1.80
C PRO A 242 7.31 -8.51 -0.36
N HIS A 243 6.05 -8.64 0.06
CA HIS A 243 5.72 -9.06 1.41
C HIS A 243 6.08 -10.55 1.63
N PRO A 244 6.97 -10.89 2.58
CA PRO A 244 7.51 -12.25 2.71
C PRO A 244 6.45 -13.35 2.93
N ARG A 245 5.30 -13.02 3.56
CA ARG A 245 4.22 -13.99 3.80
C ARG A 245 3.43 -14.37 2.55
N TYR A 246 3.70 -13.73 1.42
CA TYR A 246 3.12 -14.03 0.12
C TYR A 246 4.10 -14.76 -0.81
N LEU A 247 5.36 -14.97 -0.42
CA LEU A 247 6.31 -15.74 -1.20
C LEU A 247 6.22 -17.23 -0.80
N ALA A 248 6.38 -18.12 -1.77
CA ALA A 248 6.45 -19.57 -1.56
C ALA A 248 7.89 -20.05 -1.30
N HIS A 249 8.89 -19.29 -1.75
CA HIS A 249 10.31 -19.61 -1.66
C HIS A 249 11.13 -18.36 -1.27
N ASP A 250 12.36 -18.56 -0.79
CA ASP A 250 13.25 -17.45 -0.40
C ASP A 250 13.90 -16.70 -1.59
N GLY A 251 13.55 -17.06 -2.84
CA GLY A 251 14.12 -16.50 -4.06
C GLY A 251 13.57 -15.10 -4.41
N ASP A 252 14.46 -14.21 -4.87
CA ASP A 252 14.13 -12.82 -5.19
C ASP A 252 13.33 -12.67 -6.52
N ASP A 253 13.25 -13.73 -7.34
CA ASP A 253 12.66 -13.73 -8.69
C ASP A 253 11.19 -14.18 -8.75
N GLU A 254 10.64 -14.75 -7.67
CA GLU A 254 9.29 -15.36 -7.66
C GLU A 254 8.21 -14.42 -8.19
N PHE A 255 8.27 -13.13 -7.81
CA PHE A 255 7.27 -12.15 -8.21
C PHE A 255 7.39 -11.81 -9.70
N ALA A 256 8.60 -11.48 -10.18
CA ALA A 256 8.85 -11.16 -11.58
C ALA A 256 8.48 -12.34 -12.50
N GLY A 257 8.92 -13.56 -12.16
CA GLY A 257 8.58 -14.78 -12.90
C GLY A 257 7.09 -15.19 -12.79
N THR A 258 6.33 -14.64 -11.85
CA THR A 258 4.87 -14.78 -11.81
C THR A 258 4.20 -13.77 -12.73
N VAL A 259 4.66 -12.51 -12.74
CA VAL A 259 4.21 -11.47 -13.68
C VAL A 259 4.45 -11.94 -15.13
N ASP A 260 5.63 -12.50 -15.41
CA ASP A 260 5.96 -13.03 -16.74
C ASP A 260 4.97 -14.10 -17.22
N ARG A 261 4.59 -15.06 -16.35
CA ARG A 261 3.58 -16.09 -16.69
C ARG A 261 2.17 -15.53 -16.90
N LEU A 262 1.84 -14.41 -16.25
CA LEU A 262 0.58 -13.69 -16.47
C LEU A 262 0.62 -12.93 -17.80
N HIS A 263 1.76 -12.32 -18.15
CA HIS A 263 1.99 -11.69 -19.44
C HIS A 263 1.92 -12.67 -20.62
N GLU A 264 2.54 -13.85 -20.49
CA GLU A 264 2.39 -14.98 -21.44
C GLU A 264 0.93 -15.40 -21.64
N ALA A 265 0.08 -15.22 -20.63
CA ALA A 265 -1.34 -15.50 -20.67
C ALA A 265 -2.19 -14.34 -21.23
N GLY A 266 -1.58 -13.17 -21.50
CA GLY A 266 -2.26 -11.94 -21.93
C GLY A 266 -2.91 -11.15 -20.79
N ILE A 267 -2.51 -11.37 -19.54
CA ILE A 267 -3.09 -10.76 -18.34
C ILE A 267 -2.11 -9.74 -17.77
N GLU A 268 -2.56 -8.49 -17.65
CA GLU A 268 -1.81 -7.41 -17.01
C GLU A 268 -1.85 -7.51 -15.49
N VAL A 269 -0.82 -6.97 -14.83
CA VAL A 269 -0.70 -6.91 -13.37
C VAL A 269 -0.63 -5.45 -12.92
N ILE A 270 -1.67 -5.00 -12.23
CA ILE A 270 -1.73 -3.74 -11.51
C ILE A 270 -1.48 -4.04 -10.03
N VAL A 271 -0.69 -3.23 -9.34
CA VAL A 271 -0.47 -3.35 -7.89
C VAL A 271 -1.03 -2.14 -7.14
N ASP A 272 -1.73 -2.41 -6.04
CA ASP A 272 -2.18 -1.38 -5.11
C ASP A 272 -1.00 -0.89 -4.27
N VAL A 273 -0.74 0.41 -4.30
CA VAL A 273 0.44 1.05 -3.69
C VAL A 273 0.04 2.12 -2.69
N VAL A 274 0.59 1.95 -1.49
CA VAL A 274 0.42 2.87 -0.35
C VAL A 274 1.65 3.78 -0.27
N LEU A 275 1.55 4.94 -0.90
CA LEU A 275 2.57 6.01 -0.83
C LEU A 275 2.18 7.13 0.14
N ASN A 276 0.99 7.04 0.76
CA ASN A 276 0.42 8.11 1.57
C ASN A 276 0.86 8.07 3.05
N HIS A 277 1.08 6.89 3.63
CA HIS A 277 1.51 6.70 5.02
C HIS A 277 2.47 5.51 5.18
N THR A 278 2.94 5.27 6.41
CA THR A 278 3.83 4.16 6.76
C THR A 278 3.47 3.49 8.08
N ALA A 279 3.98 2.28 8.26
CA ALA A 279 3.88 1.48 9.49
C ALA A 279 4.49 2.12 10.75
N GLU A 280 5.26 3.20 10.62
CA GLU A 280 5.86 3.89 11.77
C GLU A 280 4.85 4.72 12.58
N ARG A 281 3.57 4.81 12.15
CA ARG A 281 2.45 5.49 12.87
C ARG A 281 2.79 6.93 13.31
N ASP A 282 2.11 7.46 14.33
CA ASP A 282 2.26 8.84 14.82
C ASP A 282 3.52 9.06 15.68
N ALA A 283 3.60 10.14 16.44
CA ALA A 283 4.72 10.43 17.37
C ALA A 283 5.02 9.33 18.41
N ARG A 284 4.07 8.43 18.69
CA ARG A 284 4.19 7.29 19.63
C ARG A 284 4.38 5.95 18.92
N GLY A 285 4.47 5.96 17.60
CA GLY A 285 4.80 4.77 16.82
C GLY A 285 6.27 4.34 16.94
N PRO A 286 6.62 3.16 16.37
CA PRO A 286 7.97 2.61 16.42
C PRO A 286 8.96 3.40 15.55
N THR A 287 10.25 3.06 15.67
CA THR A 287 11.35 3.61 14.86
C THR A 287 12.05 2.45 14.15
N LEU A 288 11.70 2.25 12.88
CA LEU A 288 12.02 1.09 12.04
C LEU A 288 12.72 1.49 10.73
N CYS A 289 12.47 2.70 10.22
CA CYS A 289 12.95 3.13 8.91
C CYS A 289 13.07 4.67 8.84
N LEU A 290 12.19 5.34 8.09
CA LEU A 290 12.23 6.75 7.71
C LEU A 290 12.35 7.72 8.89
N ARG A 291 11.69 7.42 10.02
CA ARG A 291 11.74 8.22 11.25
C ARG A 291 13.14 8.29 11.85
N GLY A 292 13.87 7.17 11.81
CA GLY A 292 15.25 7.11 12.28
C GLY A 292 16.26 7.61 11.24
N LEU A 293 15.92 7.47 9.94
CA LEU A 293 16.76 7.90 8.82
C LEU A 293 16.77 9.42 8.66
N ASP A 294 15.59 10.05 8.56
CA ASP A 294 15.42 11.52 8.53
C ASP A 294 13.94 11.93 8.69
N ASN A 295 13.46 11.96 9.92
CA ASN A 295 12.03 12.19 10.21
C ASN A 295 11.43 13.45 9.53
N ALA A 296 12.17 14.55 9.52
CA ALA A 296 11.68 15.84 8.99
C ALA A 296 11.83 15.97 7.46
N SER A 297 12.57 15.07 6.81
CA SER A 297 12.63 15.00 5.35
C SER A 297 11.57 14.09 4.74
N TYR A 298 11.12 13.06 5.47
CA TYR A 298 10.14 12.09 4.99
C TYR A 298 8.69 12.36 5.41
N TYR A 299 8.45 12.89 6.62
CA TYR A 299 7.11 13.05 7.15
C TYR A 299 6.63 14.49 7.18
N ARG A 300 5.31 14.64 6.99
CA ARG A 300 4.63 15.91 7.10
C ARG A 300 4.39 16.25 8.57
N LEU A 301 5.09 17.25 9.08
CA LEU A 301 5.03 17.68 10.49
C LEU A 301 4.21 18.97 10.63
N ASP A 302 3.57 19.15 11.79
CA ASP A 302 2.89 20.40 12.16
C ASP A 302 3.96 21.52 12.24
N PRO A 303 3.89 22.60 11.44
CA PRO A 303 4.95 23.60 11.36
C PRO A 303 5.10 24.42 12.64
N GLU A 304 4.02 24.57 13.43
CA GLU A 304 4.04 25.24 14.73
C GLU A 304 4.48 24.30 15.85
N ARG A 305 4.25 22.98 15.68
CA ARG A 305 4.60 21.95 16.66
C ARG A 305 5.25 20.72 15.99
N PRO A 306 6.52 20.79 15.56
CA PRO A 306 7.18 19.72 14.78
C PRO A 306 7.23 18.34 15.47
N ALA A 307 6.95 18.24 16.77
CA ALA A 307 6.72 16.97 17.45
C ALA A 307 5.53 16.16 16.90
N ARG A 308 4.51 16.85 16.34
CA ARG A 308 3.25 16.30 15.87
C ARG A 308 3.31 16.04 14.36
N TYR A 309 2.77 14.89 13.95
CA TYR A 309 2.59 14.52 12.56
C TYR A 309 1.25 15.08 12.05
N VAL A 310 1.26 15.54 10.81
CA VAL A 310 0.04 15.85 10.06
C VAL A 310 -0.50 14.52 9.51
N ASP A 311 -1.76 14.23 9.82
CA ASP A 311 -2.41 12.97 9.44
C ASP A 311 -3.59 13.27 8.50
N TYR A 312 -3.35 13.12 7.20
CA TYR A 312 -4.37 13.18 6.15
C TYR A 312 -4.91 11.79 5.78
N THR A 313 -4.35 10.72 6.37
CA THR A 313 -4.62 9.33 5.99
C THR A 313 -5.50 8.61 7.03
N GLY A 314 -5.58 9.14 8.25
CA GLY A 314 -6.18 8.48 9.40
C GLY A 314 -5.28 7.39 9.99
N CYS A 315 -4.03 7.27 9.52
CA CYS A 315 -3.10 6.21 9.89
C CYS A 315 -2.00 6.67 10.86
N GLY A 316 -2.03 7.93 11.30
CA GLY A 316 -1.12 8.53 12.28
C GLY A 316 0.04 9.33 11.66
N ASN A 317 0.34 9.15 10.38
CA ASN A 317 1.31 9.96 9.64
C ASN A 317 0.88 10.16 8.18
N THR A 318 1.49 11.16 7.55
CA THR A 318 1.47 11.36 6.10
C THR A 318 2.92 11.49 5.62
N LEU A 319 3.29 10.80 4.54
CA LEU A 319 4.54 11.06 3.84
C LEU A 319 4.47 12.42 3.14
N ASP A 320 5.53 13.22 3.24
CA ASP A 320 5.56 14.55 2.66
C ASP A 320 6.03 14.50 1.19
N LEU A 321 5.11 14.08 0.32
CA LEU A 321 5.33 13.87 -1.11
C LEU A 321 5.63 15.17 -1.91
N SER A 322 5.73 16.32 -1.23
CA SER A 322 6.32 17.54 -1.80
C SER A 322 7.84 17.65 -1.59
N ARG A 323 8.45 16.80 -0.77
CA ARG A 323 9.89 16.84 -0.44
C ARG A 323 10.73 15.90 -1.32
N PRO A 324 11.95 16.31 -1.73
CA PRO A 324 12.82 15.48 -2.57
C PRO A 324 13.07 14.07 -2.04
N ALA A 325 13.20 13.90 -0.71
CA ALA A 325 13.44 12.60 -0.08
C ALA A 325 12.29 11.61 -0.31
N ALA A 326 11.06 12.04 -0.09
CA ALA A 326 9.87 11.21 -0.25
C ALA A 326 9.53 11.00 -1.74
N ILE A 327 9.74 12.01 -2.59
CA ILE A 327 9.61 11.88 -4.05
C ILE A 327 10.61 10.85 -4.59
N ALA A 328 11.88 10.92 -4.19
CA ALA A 328 12.91 9.97 -4.62
C ALA A 328 12.58 8.53 -4.18
N LEU A 329 12.07 8.34 -2.96
CA LEU A 329 11.59 7.05 -2.48
C LEU A 329 10.38 6.52 -3.28
N ALA A 330 9.40 7.39 -3.56
CA ALA A 330 8.24 7.03 -4.37
C ALA A 330 8.63 6.64 -5.80
N LEU A 331 9.49 7.41 -6.47
CA LEU A 331 9.99 7.08 -7.81
C LEU A 331 10.85 5.80 -7.81
N ALA A 332 11.72 5.59 -6.81
CA ALA A 332 12.50 4.36 -6.68
C ALA A 332 11.57 3.13 -6.51
N THR A 333 10.53 3.26 -5.69
CA THR A 333 9.49 2.25 -5.50
C THR A 333 8.80 1.93 -6.83
N LEU A 334 8.21 2.94 -7.48
CA LEU A 334 7.42 2.75 -8.70
C LEU A 334 8.29 2.20 -9.85
N ARG A 335 9.53 2.67 -10.02
CA ARG A 335 10.48 2.13 -11.01
C ARG A 335 10.87 0.68 -10.73
N HIS A 336 11.07 0.29 -9.46
CA HIS A 336 11.38 -1.09 -9.12
C HIS A 336 10.21 -2.01 -9.52
N TRP A 337 8.99 -1.68 -9.12
CA TRP A 337 7.80 -2.44 -9.50
C TRP A 337 7.58 -2.46 -11.03
N ALA A 338 7.74 -1.33 -11.71
CA ALA A 338 7.48 -1.20 -13.15
C ALA A 338 8.53 -1.87 -14.06
N CYS A 339 9.82 -1.72 -13.73
CA CYS A 339 10.93 -2.09 -14.61
C CYS A 339 11.67 -3.36 -14.17
N ASP A 340 11.74 -3.65 -12.86
CA ASP A 340 12.41 -4.85 -12.34
C ASP A 340 11.40 -5.98 -12.10
N ILE A 341 10.27 -5.68 -11.46
CA ILE A 341 9.18 -6.66 -11.25
C ILE A 341 8.24 -6.74 -12.47
N GLY A 342 8.13 -5.68 -13.27
CA GLY A 342 7.48 -5.68 -14.59
C GLY A 342 5.99 -5.32 -14.60
N VAL A 343 5.43 -4.77 -13.51
CA VAL A 343 3.98 -4.48 -13.43
C VAL A 343 3.52 -3.47 -14.49
N ASP A 344 2.25 -3.58 -14.92
CA ASP A 344 1.65 -2.78 -15.99
C ASP A 344 0.99 -1.48 -15.50
N GLY A 345 0.81 -1.36 -14.19
CA GLY A 345 0.17 -0.20 -13.57
C GLY A 345 0.11 -0.21 -12.06
N PHE A 346 -0.44 0.86 -11.53
CA PHE A 346 -0.56 1.17 -10.11
C PHE A 346 -1.96 1.67 -9.78
N ARG A 347 -2.55 1.12 -8.71
CA ARG A 347 -3.69 1.74 -8.01
C ARG A 347 -3.17 2.43 -6.76
N PHE A 348 -3.35 3.74 -6.66
CA PHE A 348 -2.82 4.56 -5.57
C PHE A 348 -3.86 4.69 -4.46
N ASP A 349 -3.53 4.15 -3.30
CA ASP A 349 -4.30 4.29 -2.07
C ASP A 349 -4.30 5.74 -1.55
N LEU A 350 -5.47 6.23 -1.13
CA LEU A 350 -5.72 7.60 -0.66
C LEU A 350 -5.01 8.68 -1.50
N ALA A 351 -5.10 8.56 -2.83
CA ALA A 351 -4.23 9.25 -3.78
C ALA A 351 -4.24 10.78 -3.68
N THR A 352 -5.28 11.41 -3.09
CA THR A 352 -5.28 12.87 -2.89
C THR A 352 -4.08 13.37 -2.11
N THR A 353 -3.45 12.54 -1.25
CA THR A 353 -2.19 12.94 -0.58
C THR A 353 -1.05 13.20 -1.55
N MET A 354 -1.03 12.56 -2.73
CA MET A 354 -0.03 12.79 -3.79
C MET A 354 -0.20 14.16 -4.46
N LEU A 355 -1.41 14.72 -4.41
CA LEU A 355 -1.74 16.06 -4.91
C LEU A 355 -1.42 17.18 -3.91
N ARG A 356 -0.85 16.87 -2.74
CA ARG A 356 -0.60 17.87 -1.70
C ARG A 356 0.77 18.54 -1.84
N ASP A 357 0.76 19.86 -1.93
CA ASP A 357 1.96 20.70 -1.95
C ASP A 357 2.61 20.84 -0.54
N ALA A 358 3.64 21.67 -0.44
CA ALA A 358 4.35 21.94 0.82
C ALA A 358 3.49 22.67 1.88
N ASP A 359 2.43 23.37 1.49
CA ASP A 359 1.46 24.01 2.39
C ASP A 359 0.26 23.09 2.72
N GLY A 360 0.08 22.01 1.96
CA GLY A 360 -0.97 21.01 2.11
C GLY A 360 -2.19 21.26 1.21
N ARG A 361 -2.09 22.23 0.29
CA ARG A 361 -3.12 22.50 -0.73
C ARG A 361 -3.10 21.41 -1.78
N VAL A 362 -4.27 21.13 -2.36
CA VAL A 362 -4.48 20.01 -3.29
C VAL A 362 -4.52 20.52 -4.73
N GLY A 363 -3.58 20.08 -5.57
CA GLY A 363 -3.46 20.48 -6.98
C GLY A 363 -2.75 19.45 -7.86
N ASN A 364 -3.00 19.50 -9.17
CA ASN A 364 -2.39 18.56 -10.14
C ASN A 364 -0.91 18.87 -10.45
N GLU A 365 -0.45 20.08 -10.13
CA GLU A 365 0.96 20.50 -10.27
C GLU A 365 1.82 20.06 -9.08
N ALA A 366 1.32 19.14 -8.24
CA ALA A 366 2.04 18.63 -7.08
C ALA A 366 3.36 17.93 -7.50
N PRO A 367 4.47 18.13 -6.77
CA PRO A 367 5.81 17.68 -7.20
C PRO A 367 5.92 16.20 -7.55
N LEU A 368 5.29 15.30 -6.78
CA LEU A 368 5.30 13.87 -7.09
C LEU A 368 4.58 13.56 -8.40
N VAL A 369 3.41 14.16 -8.64
CA VAL A 369 2.64 13.91 -9.87
C VAL A 369 3.41 14.40 -11.08
N ALA A 370 3.95 15.62 -11.03
CA ALA A 370 4.81 16.14 -12.08
C ALA A 370 6.01 15.21 -12.36
N ALA A 371 6.64 14.66 -11.31
CA ALA A 371 7.76 13.74 -11.46
C ALA A 371 7.39 12.37 -12.04
N ILE A 372 6.21 11.82 -11.70
CA ILE A 372 5.69 10.58 -12.30
C ILE A 372 5.38 10.79 -13.80
N LEU A 373 4.81 11.94 -14.17
CA LEU A 373 4.44 12.24 -15.56
C LEU A 373 5.62 12.64 -16.44
N ALA A 374 6.72 13.12 -15.84
CA ALA A 374 7.99 13.36 -16.53
C ALA A 374 8.85 12.09 -16.69
N ASP A 375 8.48 10.98 -16.05
CA ASP A 375 9.21 9.71 -16.11
C ASP A 375 8.70 8.83 -17.26
N ALA A 376 9.55 8.57 -18.25
CA ALA A 376 9.19 7.79 -19.44
C ALA A 376 8.75 6.35 -19.14
N GLU A 377 9.26 5.74 -18.07
CA GLU A 377 8.93 4.37 -17.67
C GLU A 377 7.60 4.30 -16.89
N LEU A 378 7.20 5.39 -16.23
CA LEU A 378 6.01 5.43 -15.37
C LEU A 378 4.80 6.08 -16.07
N ALA A 379 5.02 7.12 -16.87
CA ALA A 379 3.95 7.89 -17.52
C ALA A 379 3.16 7.09 -18.57
N SER A 380 3.73 5.97 -19.06
CA SER A 380 3.11 5.06 -20.02
C SER A 380 2.24 3.95 -19.38
N LEU A 381 2.28 3.82 -18.05
CA LEU A 381 1.58 2.75 -17.32
C LEU A 381 0.13 3.11 -17.00
N LYS A 382 -0.67 2.12 -16.59
CA LYS A 382 -2.01 2.37 -16.05
C LYS A 382 -1.91 3.01 -14.66
N LEU A 383 -2.30 4.28 -14.52
CA LEU A 383 -2.34 4.99 -13.24
C LEU A 383 -3.80 5.13 -12.78
N ILE A 384 -4.17 4.48 -11.67
CA ILE A 384 -5.51 4.52 -11.08
C ILE A 384 -5.41 5.21 -9.72
N ALA A 385 -6.18 6.27 -9.50
CA ALA A 385 -6.26 6.93 -8.20
C ALA A 385 -7.50 6.47 -7.41
N GLU A 386 -7.35 6.30 -6.10
CA GLU A 386 -8.45 6.49 -5.15
C GLU A 386 -8.57 8.00 -4.87
N PRO A 387 -9.57 8.72 -5.43
CA PRO A 387 -9.53 10.18 -5.50
C PRO A 387 -10.07 10.85 -4.23
N TRP A 388 -9.69 10.33 -3.06
CA TRP A 388 -9.94 10.95 -1.76
C TRP A 388 -8.82 10.66 -0.76
N ASP A 389 -8.78 11.41 0.34
CA ASP A 389 -8.04 11.04 1.55
C ASP A 389 -8.97 11.12 2.78
N ALA A 390 -8.46 11.01 4.00
CA ALA A 390 -9.29 11.00 5.21
C ALA A 390 -9.80 12.40 5.63
N THR A 391 -9.50 13.46 4.87
CA THR A 391 -9.89 14.84 5.20
C THR A 391 -11.10 15.34 4.40
N LEU A 392 -11.76 16.40 4.91
CA LEU A 392 -12.84 17.09 4.20
C LEU A 392 -12.40 17.71 2.87
N SER A 393 -11.18 18.25 2.80
CA SER A 393 -10.59 18.75 1.55
C SER A 393 -10.04 17.64 0.65
N GLY A 394 -10.08 16.40 1.12
CA GLY A 394 -9.54 15.22 0.46
C GLY A 394 -10.36 14.75 -0.74
N TYR A 395 -11.67 14.96 -0.78
CA TYR A 395 -12.52 14.44 -1.86
C TYR A 395 -12.29 15.18 -3.19
N ARG A 396 -11.77 14.46 -4.19
CA ARG A 396 -11.26 15.00 -5.46
C ARG A 396 -11.72 14.22 -6.70
N LEU A 397 -12.86 13.51 -6.64
CA LEU A 397 -13.38 12.74 -7.78
C LEU A 397 -13.49 13.60 -9.06
N GLY A 398 -12.96 13.06 -10.17
CA GLY A 398 -12.79 13.70 -11.47
C GLY A 398 -11.69 14.77 -11.50
N GLY A 399 -10.95 14.94 -10.40
CA GLY A 399 -10.05 16.06 -10.15
C GLY A 399 -8.59 15.78 -10.49
N PHE A 400 -8.23 14.52 -10.80
CA PHE A 400 -6.91 14.17 -11.29
C PHE A 400 -6.78 14.50 -12.79
N ALA A 401 -5.62 15.00 -13.18
CA ALA A 401 -5.27 15.24 -14.58
C ALA A 401 -5.03 13.91 -15.34
N PRO A 402 -5.14 13.90 -16.68
CA PRO A 402 -4.63 12.79 -17.50
C PRO A 402 -3.14 12.50 -17.16
N PRO A 403 -2.69 11.23 -17.23
CA PRO A 403 -3.39 10.05 -17.73
C PRO A 403 -4.15 9.26 -16.64
N PHE A 404 -4.32 9.80 -15.43
CA PHE A 404 -4.95 9.06 -14.33
C PHE A 404 -6.41 8.69 -14.63
N ALA A 405 -6.75 7.43 -14.39
CA ALA A 405 -8.11 6.97 -14.15
C ALA A 405 -8.42 7.05 -12.65
N GLU A 406 -9.70 7.02 -12.27
CA GLU A 406 -10.13 7.20 -10.88
C GLU A 406 -11.23 6.20 -10.49
N TRP A 407 -11.13 5.62 -9.30
CA TRP A 407 -12.21 4.86 -8.66
C TRP A 407 -13.46 5.73 -8.48
N ASN A 408 -14.57 5.34 -9.13
CA ASN A 408 -15.81 6.11 -9.14
C ASN A 408 -16.80 5.65 -8.06
N ASP A 409 -16.69 6.23 -6.86
CA ASP A 409 -17.62 5.98 -5.75
C ASP A 409 -19.06 6.40 -6.05
N ARG A 410 -19.26 7.45 -6.87
CA ARG A 410 -20.59 7.84 -7.34
C ARG A 410 -21.22 6.78 -8.24
N TYR A 411 -20.45 6.06 -9.04
CA TYR A 411 -20.97 4.91 -9.81
C TYR A 411 -21.41 3.80 -8.86
N ARG A 412 -20.53 3.42 -7.92
CA ARG A 412 -20.82 2.42 -6.88
C ARG A 412 -22.13 2.72 -6.17
N ASP A 413 -22.28 3.94 -5.65
CA ASP A 413 -23.42 4.29 -4.82
C ASP A 413 -24.67 4.60 -5.65
N GLY A 414 -24.54 5.23 -6.82
CA GLY A 414 -25.64 5.44 -7.76
C GLY A 414 -26.28 4.12 -8.21
N MET A 415 -25.46 3.14 -8.63
CA MET A 415 -25.94 1.82 -9.03
C MET A 415 -26.54 1.04 -7.85
N ARG A 416 -25.90 1.03 -6.69
CA ARG A 416 -26.44 0.39 -5.47
C ARG A 416 -27.81 0.95 -5.08
N ARG A 417 -27.98 2.28 -5.12
CA ARG A 417 -29.25 2.96 -4.80
C ARG A 417 -30.35 2.64 -5.82
N PHE A 418 -30.01 2.61 -7.11
CA PHE A 418 -30.94 2.24 -8.17
C PHE A 418 -31.46 0.81 -7.99
N TRP A 419 -30.56 -0.18 -7.84
CA TRP A 419 -30.95 -1.59 -7.67
C TRP A 419 -31.65 -1.88 -6.34
N ARG A 420 -31.43 -1.08 -5.30
CA ARG A 420 -32.21 -1.13 -4.05
C ARG A 420 -33.65 -0.59 -4.20
N GLY A 421 -33.91 0.20 -5.24
CA GLY A 421 -35.22 0.82 -5.48
C GLY A 421 -35.40 2.19 -4.79
N ASP A 422 -34.31 2.93 -4.55
CA ASP A 422 -34.40 4.30 -4.03
C ASP A 422 -35.19 5.21 -5.00
N ARG A 423 -36.12 6.01 -4.46
CA ARG A 423 -36.88 6.99 -5.25
C ARG A 423 -35.92 8.01 -5.89
N GLY A 424 -36.14 8.31 -7.18
CA GLY A 424 -35.34 9.27 -7.96
C GLY A 424 -34.01 8.75 -8.50
N ALA A 425 -33.60 7.51 -8.20
CA ALA A 425 -32.28 7.00 -8.59
C ALA A 425 -32.09 6.74 -10.10
N ALA A 426 -33.14 6.78 -10.92
CA ALA A 426 -33.06 6.48 -12.36
C ALA A 426 -32.21 7.48 -13.15
N GLY A 427 -32.30 8.78 -12.85
CA GLY A 427 -31.49 9.81 -13.53
C GLY A 427 -30.00 9.71 -13.16
N GLU A 428 -29.71 9.44 -11.89
CA GLU A 428 -28.36 9.15 -11.42
C GLU A 428 -27.80 7.90 -12.12
N CYS A 429 -28.57 6.81 -12.15
CA CYS A 429 -28.22 5.57 -12.85
C CYS A 429 -27.88 5.81 -14.32
N ALA A 430 -28.68 6.59 -15.06
CA ALA A 430 -28.43 6.92 -16.46
C ALA A 430 -27.10 7.67 -16.63
N THR A 431 -26.83 8.66 -15.77
CA THR A 431 -25.57 9.44 -15.79
C THR A 431 -24.36 8.55 -15.50
N ARG A 432 -24.47 7.65 -14.50
CA ARG A 432 -23.40 6.70 -14.16
C ARG A 432 -23.18 5.65 -15.25
N PHE A 433 -24.24 5.14 -15.87
CA PHE A 433 -24.17 4.20 -16.98
C PHE A 433 -23.50 4.82 -18.21
N ALA A 434 -23.80 6.09 -18.52
CA ALA A 434 -23.20 6.84 -19.63
C ALA A 434 -21.78 7.37 -19.34
N GLY A 435 -20.99 6.66 -18.51
CA GLY A 435 -19.59 6.98 -18.26
C GLY A 435 -19.34 8.17 -17.31
N SER A 436 -20.35 8.63 -16.55
CA SER A 436 -20.21 9.73 -15.57
C SER A 436 -19.65 11.03 -16.18
N SER A 437 -20.23 11.46 -17.30
CA SER A 437 -19.80 12.66 -18.03
C SER A 437 -19.83 13.94 -17.20
N ASP A 438 -20.75 14.06 -16.23
CA ASP A 438 -20.83 15.15 -15.24
C ASP A 438 -19.55 15.31 -14.39
N VAL A 439 -18.77 14.24 -14.26
CA VAL A 439 -17.50 14.19 -13.51
C VAL A 439 -16.30 14.19 -14.47
N PHE A 440 -16.35 13.36 -15.52
CA PHE A 440 -15.18 13.00 -16.33
C PHE A 440 -15.14 13.63 -17.73
N ALA A 441 -16.24 14.15 -18.29
CA ALA A 441 -16.23 14.77 -19.62
C ALA A 441 -15.68 16.21 -19.60
N ARG A 442 -14.46 16.36 -19.06
CA ARG A 442 -13.71 17.62 -18.93
C ARG A 442 -12.21 17.37 -19.11
N ALA A 443 -11.46 18.42 -19.42
CA ALA A 443 -10.00 18.38 -19.58
C ALA A 443 -9.48 17.24 -20.51
N GLY A 444 -10.21 16.95 -21.59
CA GLY A 444 -9.82 15.95 -22.59
C GLY A 444 -9.89 14.48 -22.13
N ARG A 445 -10.47 14.19 -20.96
CA ARG A 445 -10.55 12.82 -20.42
C ARG A 445 -11.62 11.98 -21.15
N ALA A 446 -11.26 10.75 -21.47
CA ALA A 446 -12.16 9.76 -22.04
C ALA A 446 -13.03 9.10 -20.94
N PRO A 447 -14.15 8.43 -21.29
CA PRO A 447 -14.97 7.69 -20.32
C PRO A 447 -14.21 6.63 -19.51
N SER A 448 -13.12 6.10 -20.07
CA SER A 448 -12.21 5.15 -19.42
C SER A 448 -11.39 5.74 -18.26
N ALA A 449 -11.40 7.07 -18.07
CA ALA A 449 -10.93 7.69 -16.84
C ALA A 449 -11.79 7.32 -15.62
N SER A 450 -12.98 6.75 -15.84
CA SER A 450 -13.90 6.31 -14.79
C SER A 450 -13.77 4.80 -14.54
N VAL A 451 -13.10 4.42 -13.43
CA VAL A 451 -13.06 3.03 -12.98
C VAL A 451 -14.36 2.74 -12.21
N ASN A 452 -15.31 2.14 -12.93
CA ASN A 452 -16.64 1.83 -12.42
C ASN A 452 -16.65 0.49 -11.68
N PHE A 453 -17.10 0.50 -10.42
CA PHE A 453 -17.18 -0.71 -9.58
C PHE A 453 -18.46 -0.70 -8.73
N VAL A 454 -18.98 -1.89 -8.41
CA VAL A 454 -20.15 -2.04 -7.50
C VAL A 454 -19.71 -2.49 -6.10
N THR A 455 -18.57 -3.19 -5.99
CA THR A 455 -17.94 -3.67 -4.76
C THR A 455 -16.42 -3.68 -4.94
N ALA A 456 -15.70 -3.54 -3.83
CA ALA A 456 -14.24 -3.67 -3.73
C ALA A 456 -13.92 -4.41 -2.41
N HIS A 457 -12.64 -4.50 -2.02
CA HIS A 457 -12.24 -5.00 -0.70
C HIS A 457 -12.91 -4.22 0.45
N ASP A 458 -13.20 -2.94 0.20
CA ASP A 458 -13.77 -2.02 1.17
C ASP A 458 -15.31 -2.13 1.25
N GLY A 459 -15.80 -2.49 2.43
CA GLY A 459 -17.22 -2.69 2.72
C GLY A 459 -17.71 -4.13 2.52
N PHE A 460 -18.81 -4.29 1.76
CA PHE A 460 -19.43 -5.59 1.51
C PHE A 460 -19.00 -6.20 0.17
N THR A 461 -18.83 -7.53 0.17
CA THR A 461 -18.82 -8.34 -1.06
C THR A 461 -20.17 -8.25 -1.78
N LEU A 462 -20.24 -8.62 -3.06
CA LEU A 462 -21.50 -8.57 -3.82
C LEU A 462 -22.58 -9.51 -3.23
N ALA A 463 -22.16 -10.65 -2.67
CA ALA A 463 -23.04 -11.58 -1.97
C ALA A 463 -23.55 -10.97 -0.65
N ASP A 464 -22.69 -10.32 0.13
CA ASP A 464 -23.09 -9.71 1.41
C ASP A 464 -23.97 -8.47 1.21
N LEU A 465 -23.67 -7.66 0.18
CA LEU A 465 -24.42 -6.46 -0.22
C LEU A 465 -25.90 -6.77 -0.53
N THR A 466 -26.17 -7.98 -1.03
CA THR A 466 -27.53 -8.45 -1.33
C THR A 466 -28.14 -9.30 -0.20
N SER A 467 -27.35 -9.72 0.78
CA SER A 467 -27.76 -10.59 1.90
C SER A 467 -27.95 -9.88 3.24
N TYR A 468 -27.30 -8.72 3.45
CA TYR A 468 -27.28 -8.02 4.74
C TYR A 468 -27.65 -6.53 4.63
N ALA A 469 -28.63 -6.12 5.45
CA ALA A 469 -29.06 -4.73 5.58
C ALA A 469 -28.25 -3.89 6.60
N ALA A 470 -27.23 -4.48 7.24
CA ALA A 470 -26.32 -3.80 8.17
C ALA A 470 -25.04 -4.65 8.39
N PRO A 471 -23.85 -4.04 8.58
CA PRO A 471 -22.62 -4.78 8.84
C PRO A 471 -22.70 -5.67 10.09
N ARG A 472 -22.24 -6.92 9.99
CA ARG A 472 -22.08 -7.85 11.13
C ARG A 472 -20.61 -7.95 11.55
N GLY A 473 -19.98 -6.80 11.73
CA GLY A 473 -18.58 -6.66 12.14
C GLY A 473 -18.38 -6.82 13.65
N GLY A 474 -18.33 -8.04 14.16
CA GLY A 474 -18.01 -8.29 15.57
C GLY A 474 -18.00 -9.75 15.97
N GLY A 475 -16.87 -10.23 16.52
CA GLY A 475 -16.89 -11.40 17.40
C GLY A 475 -17.64 -11.08 18.71
N PRO A 476 -17.95 -12.08 19.54
CA PRO A 476 -18.67 -11.87 20.80
C PRO A 476 -17.99 -10.78 21.65
N GLY A 477 -18.75 -9.76 22.04
CA GLY A 477 -18.28 -8.62 22.83
C GLY A 477 -18.06 -7.30 22.07
N ARG A 478 -18.25 -7.24 20.75
CA ARG A 478 -18.21 -5.96 20.00
C ARG A 478 -19.60 -5.46 19.61
N ARG A 479 -19.87 -4.17 19.88
CA ARG A 479 -20.82 -3.40 19.06
C ARG A 479 -20.29 -3.35 17.62
N PRO A 480 -21.15 -3.34 16.58
CA PRO A 480 -20.67 -3.08 15.23
C PRO A 480 -19.96 -1.72 15.23
N ALA A 481 -18.67 -1.72 14.88
CA ALA A 481 -18.02 -0.51 14.44
C ALA A 481 -18.64 -0.11 13.09
N ASP A 482 -18.67 1.18 12.77
CA ASP A 482 -19.01 1.62 11.40
C ASP A 482 -18.00 1.02 10.43
N VAL A 483 -18.40 -0.03 9.69
CA VAL A 483 -17.60 -0.65 8.62
C VAL A 483 -17.70 0.19 7.35
N THR A 484 -17.70 1.51 7.51
CA THR A 484 -18.18 2.45 6.49
C THR A 484 -17.80 3.89 6.76
N LYS A 485 -17.06 4.45 5.79
CA LYS A 485 -17.33 5.82 5.33
C LYS A 485 -18.72 5.82 4.66
N SER A 486 -19.78 5.99 5.47
CA SER A 486 -21.22 5.95 5.14
C SER A 486 -21.82 4.66 4.52
N PRO A 487 -22.71 3.94 5.25
CA PRO A 487 -23.62 2.97 4.66
C PRO A 487 -25.01 3.58 4.46
N CYS A 488 -25.50 3.63 3.23
CA CYS A 488 -26.95 3.52 3.05
C CYS A 488 -27.37 2.06 3.34
N ALA A 489 -27.54 1.71 4.62
CA ALA A 489 -28.01 0.40 5.06
C ALA A 489 -28.89 0.54 6.32
N ALA A 490 -30.21 0.48 6.14
CA ALA A 490 -31.22 0.57 7.22
C ALA A 490 -32.52 -0.16 6.82
N PRO A 491 -33.37 -0.59 7.78
CA PRO A 491 -34.00 -1.91 7.67
C PRO A 491 -35.53 -1.92 7.52
N THR A 492 -36.05 -2.97 6.87
CA THR A 492 -37.47 -3.38 7.00
C THR A 492 -37.69 -4.21 8.26
N ARG A 493 -38.26 -3.60 9.30
CA ARG A 493 -38.69 -4.29 10.53
C ARG A 493 -39.90 -5.20 10.25
N ALA A 494 -39.78 -6.48 10.60
CA ALA A 494 -40.93 -7.37 10.82
C ALA A 494 -40.65 -8.44 11.89
N ARG A 495 -40.75 -8.07 13.16
CA ARG A 495 -41.09 -9.02 14.25
C ARG A 495 -42.21 -8.41 15.09
N ARG A 496 -43.39 -9.03 15.01
CA ARG A 496 -44.55 -8.72 15.85
C ARG A 496 -44.36 -9.35 17.23
N THR A 497 -44.51 -8.55 18.27
CA THR A 497 -45.00 -8.99 19.58
C THR A 497 -46.27 -8.21 19.90
N THR A 498 -47.23 -8.89 20.52
CA THR A 498 -48.65 -8.49 20.61
C THR A 498 -48.99 -7.60 21.81
N ARG A 499 -50.22 -7.02 21.79
CA ARG A 499 -50.92 -6.21 22.81
C ARG A 499 -50.57 -4.70 22.75
N ALA A 500 -51.53 -3.76 22.87
CA ALA A 500 -53.00 -3.87 22.86
C ALA A 500 -53.68 -2.55 22.43
N CYS A 501 -54.87 -2.69 21.83
CA CYS A 501 -56.06 -1.81 21.82
C CYS A 501 -55.96 -0.29 21.55
N GLY A 502 -56.81 0.18 20.62
CA GLY A 502 -57.09 1.59 20.34
C GLY A 502 -57.78 1.78 19.00
N CYS A 503 -59.12 1.77 19.00
CA CYS A 503 -59.98 2.20 17.87
C CYS A 503 -59.83 3.73 17.66
N ASP A 504 -60.25 4.43 16.60
CA ASP A 504 -60.80 4.15 15.25
C ASP A 504 -60.66 5.48 14.44
N ALA A 505 -60.96 5.69 13.15
CA ALA A 505 -61.44 4.87 12.02
C ALA A 505 -60.95 5.54 10.69
N GLY A 506 -61.47 5.11 9.53
CA GLY A 506 -61.47 5.93 8.29
C GLY A 506 -60.69 5.35 7.11
N GLY A 507 -61.40 4.74 6.15
CA GLY A 507 -60.80 4.03 5.03
C GLY A 507 -60.13 4.91 3.95
N CYS A 508 -59.19 4.30 3.22
CA CYS A 508 -59.48 3.93 1.83
C CYS A 508 -58.48 2.87 1.33
N ALA A 509 -58.96 1.87 0.59
CA ALA A 509 -58.15 0.76 0.14
C ALA A 509 -57.68 0.96 -1.31
N HIS A 510 -56.39 0.81 -1.58
CA HIS A 510 -55.90 0.32 -2.88
C HIS A 510 -54.77 -0.70 -2.66
N ARG A 511 -55.02 -1.94 -3.09
CA ARG A 511 -54.04 -3.03 -3.03
C ARG A 511 -53.19 -3.02 -4.30
N CYS A 512 -51.88 -3.03 -4.16
CA CYS A 512 -50.98 -3.50 -5.21
C CYS A 512 -50.00 -4.52 -4.62
N SER A 513 -50.29 -5.80 -4.83
CA SER A 513 -49.48 -6.92 -4.35
C SER A 513 -48.56 -7.43 -5.45
N ALA A 514 -47.30 -6.96 -5.46
CA ALA A 514 -46.25 -7.50 -6.33
C ALA A 514 -45.44 -8.58 -5.58
N ARG A 515 -45.83 -9.85 -5.73
CA ARG A 515 -44.98 -10.98 -5.31
C ARG A 515 -43.93 -11.24 -6.39
N TRP A 516 -42.65 -11.16 -6.05
CA TRP A 516 -41.58 -11.63 -6.92
C TRP A 516 -41.72 -13.15 -7.15
N ARG A 517 -41.95 -13.56 -8.40
CA ARG A 517 -41.79 -14.95 -8.84
C ARG A 517 -40.48 -15.06 -9.61
N CYS A 518 -39.53 -15.81 -9.05
CA CYS A 518 -38.35 -16.22 -9.81
C CYS A 518 -38.80 -17.16 -10.95
N ARG A 519 -38.52 -16.80 -12.21
CA ARG A 519 -38.61 -17.71 -13.35
C ARG A 519 -37.20 -18.11 -13.76
N THR A 520 -36.82 -19.34 -13.43
CA THR A 520 -35.68 -20.00 -14.05
C THR A 520 -36.00 -20.30 -15.51
N ALA A 521 -35.25 -19.70 -16.43
CA ALA A 521 -35.31 -20.07 -17.84
C ALA A 521 -34.30 -21.20 -18.11
N ARG A 522 -34.80 -22.41 -18.38
CA ARG A 522 -34.04 -23.40 -19.15
C ARG A 522 -34.42 -23.26 -20.61
N ARG A 523 -33.42 -23.15 -21.48
CA ARG A 523 -33.34 -23.88 -22.75
C ARG A 523 -31.91 -24.37 -22.90
#